data_AF-A0A976L0I8-F1
#
_entry.id   AF-A0A976L0I8-F1
#
_cell.length_a   1.000
_cell.length_b   1.000
_cell.length_c   1.000
_cell.angle_alpha   90.00
_cell.angle_beta   90.00
_cell.angle_gamma   90.00
#
_symmetry.space_group_name_H-M   'P 1'
#
loop_
_entity.id
_entity.type
_entity.pdbx_description
1 polymer ?
#
loop_
_entity_poly.entity_id
_entity_poly.type
_entity_poly.pdbx_seq_one_letter_code
_entity_poly.pdbx_strand_id
1 'polypeptide(L)'
;MSFSKVKILAIVLLALILFACSEKKKTEDEYLNAAKSLYDSAIVKNDKNLFNDALNAYKEYIRNYPNSEKSMMANFTVAKIYHENLNNPNEAVTAYKVVADKFPTTKEAKQALFLIAFIYDES
;
A
#
# COMPACT_ATOMS: atom_id res chain seq x y z
N MET A 1 -17.45 -12.38 53.46
CA MET A 1 -17.34 -13.30 52.29
C MET A 1 -17.33 -12.53 50.94
N SER A 2 -16.48 -11.49 50.79
CA SER A 2 -16.54 -10.56 49.63
C SER A 2 -15.18 -10.28 48.96
N PHE A 3 -14.06 -10.39 49.67
CA PHE A 3 -12.72 -10.06 49.14
C PHE A 3 -12.22 -10.95 47.99
N SER A 4 -12.62 -12.23 47.95
CA SER A 4 -12.17 -13.16 46.90
C SER A 4 -12.80 -12.87 45.54
N LYS A 5 -14.07 -12.46 45.51
CA LYS A 5 -14.80 -12.12 44.27
C LYS A 5 -14.26 -10.84 43.62
N VAL A 6 -13.86 -9.85 44.41
CA VAL A 6 -13.26 -8.60 43.91
C VAL A 6 -11.89 -8.84 43.29
N LYS A 7 -11.07 -9.72 43.89
CA LYS A 7 -9.77 -10.10 43.32
C LYS A 7 -9.91 -10.87 42.01
N ILE A 8 -10.85 -11.81 41.94
CA ILE A 8 -11.14 -12.56 40.71
C ILE A 8 -11.64 -11.60 39.61
N LEU A 9 -12.53 -10.66 39.96
CA LEU A 9 -13.02 -9.65 39.01
C LEU A 9 -11.89 -8.75 38.50
N ALA A 10 -10.98 -8.32 39.37
CA ALA A 10 -9.82 -7.51 39.00
C ALA A 10 -8.82 -8.27 38.11
N ILE A 11 -8.59 -9.56 38.35
CA ILE A 11 -7.71 -10.40 37.52
C ILE A 11 -8.31 -10.64 36.13
N VAL A 12 -9.63 -10.85 36.04
CA VAL A 12 -10.33 -10.99 34.76
C VAL A 12 -10.29 -9.67 33.97
N LEU A 13 -10.48 -8.54 34.65
CA LEU A 13 -10.37 -7.22 34.02
C LEU A 13 -8.94 -6.95 33.52
N LEU A 14 -7.93 -7.31 34.31
CA LEU A 14 -6.51 -7.16 33.94
C LEU A 14 -6.12 -8.08 32.77
N ALA A 15 -6.65 -9.30 32.74
CA ALA A 15 -6.45 -10.24 31.64
C ALA A 15 -7.11 -9.74 30.34
N LEU A 16 -8.31 -9.19 30.40
CA LEU A 16 -9.00 -8.60 29.23
C LEU A 16 -8.22 -7.42 28.62
N ILE A 17 -7.50 -6.64 29.44
CA ILE A 17 -6.65 -5.54 28.98
C ILE A 17 -5.40 -6.08 28.24
N LEU A 18 -4.87 -7.24 28.63
CA LEU A 18 -3.71 -7.87 27.98
C LEU A 18 -4.04 -8.52 26.63
N PHE A 19 -5.30 -8.92 26.39
CA PHE A 19 -5.76 -9.42 25.09
C PHE A 19 -6.19 -8.30 24.11
N ALA A 20 -6.25 -7.04 24.56
CA ALA A 20 -6.78 -5.93 23.78
C ALA A 20 -5.82 -5.40 22.68
N CYS A 21 -4.59 -5.90 22.55
CA CYS A 21 -3.67 -5.51 21.48
C CYS A 21 -2.79 -6.69 21.04
N SER A 22 -3.31 -7.53 20.16
CA SER A 22 -2.52 -8.49 19.38
C SER A 22 -3.15 -8.69 17.99
N GLU A 23 -3.40 -7.60 17.26
CA GLU A 23 -3.63 -7.74 15.82
C GLU A 23 -2.29 -8.06 15.15
N LYS A 24 -2.16 -9.31 14.66
CA LYS A 24 -0.98 -9.74 13.91
C LYS A 24 -0.88 -8.91 12.64
N LYS A 25 0.15 -8.06 12.52
CA LYS A 25 0.43 -7.30 11.30
C LYS A 25 0.58 -8.27 10.12
N LYS A 26 -0.21 -8.07 9.06
CA LYS A 26 -0.08 -8.84 7.81
C LYS A 26 1.33 -8.68 7.26
N THR A 27 1.88 -9.74 6.67
CA THR A 27 3.19 -9.72 6.03
C THR A 27 3.18 -8.87 4.76
N GLU A 28 4.37 -8.46 4.32
CA GLU A 28 4.54 -7.71 3.07
C GLU A 28 3.96 -8.46 1.86
N ASP A 29 4.18 -9.78 1.77
CA ASP A 29 3.66 -10.59 0.66
C ASP A 29 2.13 -10.73 0.71
N GLU A 30 1.53 -10.84 1.90
CA GLU A 30 0.07 -10.86 2.04
C GLU A 30 -0.58 -9.57 1.50
N TYR A 31 0.01 -8.41 1.82
CA TYR A 31 -0.46 -7.13 1.29
C TYR A 31 -0.31 -7.04 -0.24
N LEU A 32 0.85 -7.41 -0.76
CA LEU A 32 1.15 -7.31 -2.19
C LEU A 32 0.32 -8.27 -3.03
N ASN A 33 0.10 -9.51 -2.56
CA ASN A 33 -0.69 -10.48 -3.28
C ASN A 33 -2.16 -10.03 -3.41
N ALA A 34 -2.71 -9.40 -2.37
CA ALA A 34 -4.04 -8.81 -2.44
C ALA A 34 -4.09 -7.65 -3.47
N ALA A 35 -3.13 -6.73 -3.43
CA ALA A 35 -3.08 -5.61 -4.37
C ALA A 35 -2.88 -6.05 -5.83
N LYS A 36 -2.01 -7.05 -6.06
CA LYS A 36 -1.78 -7.64 -7.39
C LYS A 36 -3.03 -8.33 -7.93
N SER A 37 -3.72 -9.13 -7.11
CA SER A 37 -4.94 -9.82 -7.53
C SER A 37 -6.05 -8.85 -7.97
N LEU A 38 -6.21 -7.73 -7.26
CA LEU A 38 -7.13 -6.66 -7.65
C LEU A 38 -6.71 -6.01 -8.96
N TYR A 39 -5.41 -5.70 -9.10
CA TYR A 39 -4.87 -5.10 -10.32
C TYR A 39 -5.03 -6.02 -11.54
N ASP A 40 -4.72 -7.32 -11.40
CA ASP A 40 -4.89 -8.30 -12.47
C ASP A 40 -6.37 -8.40 -12.89
N SER A 41 -7.29 -8.41 -11.92
CA SER A 41 -8.72 -8.37 -12.19
C SER A 41 -9.16 -7.09 -12.89
N ALA A 42 -8.58 -5.95 -12.51
CA ALA A 42 -8.85 -4.65 -13.12
C ALA A 42 -8.40 -4.61 -14.58
N ILE A 43 -7.24 -5.17 -14.90
CA ILE A 43 -6.72 -5.29 -16.27
C ILE A 43 -7.62 -6.19 -17.11
N VAL A 44 -7.99 -7.38 -16.60
CA VAL A 44 -8.84 -8.33 -17.33
C VAL A 44 -10.22 -7.75 -17.65
N LYS A 45 -10.80 -6.98 -16.73
CA LYS A 45 -12.15 -6.42 -16.87
C LYS A 45 -12.15 -5.00 -17.43
N ASN A 46 -10.98 -4.36 -17.53
CA ASN A 46 -10.81 -2.93 -17.82
C ASN A 46 -11.75 -2.04 -16.98
N ASP A 47 -11.82 -2.30 -15.67
CA ASP A 47 -12.77 -1.66 -14.76
C ASP A 47 -12.09 -0.62 -13.86
N LYS A 48 -12.50 0.64 -14.01
CA LYS A 48 -11.99 1.78 -13.22
C LYS A 48 -12.19 1.61 -11.71
N ASN A 49 -13.26 0.97 -11.27
CA ASN A 49 -13.50 0.73 -9.85
C ASN A 49 -12.48 -0.27 -9.30
N LEU A 50 -12.18 -1.34 -10.06
CA LEU A 50 -11.16 -2.32 -9.67
C LEU A 50 -9.75 -1.72 -9.69
N PHE A 51 -9.46 -0.78 -10.60
CA PHE A 51 -8.21 -0.02 -10.54
C PHE A 51 -8.10 0.83 -9.27
N ASN A 52 -9.20 1.48 -8.84
CA ASN A 52 -9.23 2.21 -7.59
C ASN A 52 -9.07 1.30 -6.36
N ASP A 53 -9.68 0.11 -6.36
CA ASP A 53 -9.48 -0.89 -5.30
C ASP A 53 -8.03 -1.36 -5.23
N ALA A 54 -7.41 -1.64 -6.38
CA ALA A 54 -6.00 -1.99 -6.46
C ALA A 54 -5.10 -0.86 -5.92
N LEU A 55 -5.38 0.40 -6.27
CA LEU A 55 -4.66 1.56 -5.74
C LEU A 55 -4.77 1.66 -4.22
N ASN A 56 -5.96 1.43 -3.65
CA ASN A 56 -6.17 1.45 -2.22
C ASN A 56 -5.34 0.36 -1.52
N ALA A 57 -5.33 -0.85 -2.07
CA ALA A 57 -4.53 -1.96 -1.56
C ALA A 57 -3.02 -1.68 -1.64
N TYR A 58 -2.52 -1.15 -2.77
CA TYR A 58 -1.12 -0.75 -2.89
C TYR A 58 -0.74 0.37 -1.91
N LYS A 59 -1.62 1.37 -1.71
CA LYS A 59 -1.38 2.45 -0.74
C LYS A 59 -1.36 1.95 0.70
N GLU A 60 -2.22 0.99 1.04
CA GLU A 60 -2.18 0.32 2.35
C GLU A 60 -0.86 -0.42 2.55
N TYR A 61 -0.42 -1.16 1.54
CA TYR A 61 0.88 -1.82 1.54
C TYR A 61 2.04 -0.83 1.75
N ILE A 62 2.12 0.23 0.94
CA ILE A 62 3.18 1.25 1.01
C ILE A 62 3.22 1.91 2.39
N ARG A 63 2.05 2.17 2.99
CA ARG A 63 1.96 2.75 4.35
C ARG A 63 2.53 1.81 5.42
N ASN A 64 2.34 0.51 5.27
CA ASN A 64 2.81 -0.50 6.21
C ASN A 64 4.28 -0.88 6.02
N TYR A 65 4.80 -0.74 4.79
CA TYR A 65 6.15 -1.09 4.38
C TYR A 65 6.76 -0.01 3.48
N PRO A 66 7.00 1.22 3.98
CA PRO A 66 7.35 2.36 3.12
C PRO A 66 8.77 2.33 2.55
N ASN A 67 9.68 1.54 3.12
CA ASN A 67 11.11 1.56 2.79
C ASN A 67 11.60 0.23 2.20
N SER A 68 10.71 -0.73 1.96
CA SER A 68 11.12 -1.99 1.34
C SER A 68 11.33 -1.80 -0.16
N GLU A 69 12.16 -2.66 -0.74
CA GLU A 69 12.38 -2.70 -2.19
C GLU A 69 11.07 -2.98 -2.95
N LYS A 70 10.19 -3.81 -2.40
CA LYS A 70 8.88 -4.05 -2.99
C LYS A 70 7.95 -2.82 -2.92
N SER A 71 8.19 -1.90 -1.98
CA SER A 71 7.51 -0.59 -1.90
C SER A 71 7.85 0.31 -3.08
N MET A 72 9.10 0.26 -3.54
CA MET A 72 9.53 0.94 -4.77
C MET A 72 8.68 0.47 -5.96
N MET A 73 8.59 -0.85 -6.15
CA MET A 73 7.79 -1.44 -7.23
C MET A 73 6.31 -1.13 -7.09
N ALA A 74 5.76 -1.12 -5.86
CA ALA A 74 4.37 -0.74 -5.64
C ALA A 74 4.09 0.73 -6.00
N ASN A 75 4.98 1.67 -5.64
CA ASN A 75 4.84 3.07 -6.07
C ASN A 75 4.91 3.21 -7.59
N PHE A 76 5.79 2.42 -8.24
CA PHE A 76 5.88 2.39 -9.69
C PHE A 76 4.58 1.88 -10.33
N THR A 77 3.99 0.80 -9.79
CA THR A 77 2.69 0.28 -10.27
C THR A 77 1.55 1.26 -10.01
N VAL A 78 1.52 1.94 -8.86
CA VAL A 78 0.55 3.00 -8.57
C VAL A 78 0.62 4.09 -9.63
N ALA A 79 1.83 4.53 -9.99
CA ALA A 79 2.02 5.53 -11.03
C ALA A 79 1.51 5.06 -12.40
N LYS A 80 1.80 3.80 -12.77
CA LYS A 80 1.26 3.18 -13.99
C LYS A 80 -0.26 3.16 -14.02
N ILE A 81 -0.91 2.75 -12.93
CA ILE A 81 -2.38 2.70 -12.86
C ILE A 81 -2.97 4.09 -13.11
N TYR A 82 -2.40 5.12 -12.46
CA TYR A 82 -2.86 6.48 -12.66
C TYR A 82 -2.69 6.95 -14.10
N HIS A 83 -1.54 6.69 -14.71
CA HIS A 83 -1.24 7.14 -16.06
C HIS A 83 -2.06 6.36 -17.10
N GLU A 84 -1.90 5.04 -17.13
CA GLU A 84 -2.33 4.16 -18.22
C GLU A 84 -3.81 3.76 -18.10
N ASN A 85 -4.38 3.72 -16.88
CA ASN A 85 -5.72 3.15 -16.66
C ASN A 85 -6.76 4.17 -16.20
N LEU A 86 -6.34 5.20 -15.47
CA LEU A 86 -7.25 6.23 -14.94
C LEU A 86 -7.13 7.57 -15.66
N ASN A 87 -6.19 7.72 -16.59
CA ASN A 87 -5.91 8.97 -17.30
C ASN A 87 -5.72 10.16 -16.34
N ASN A 88 -4.90 9.93 -15.31
CA ASN A 88 -4.63 10.90 -14.26
C ASN A 88 -3.12 11.17 -14.14
N PRO A 89 -2.55 12.00 -15.03
CA PRO A 89 -1.10 12.19 -15.16
C PRO A 89 -0.46 12.86 -13.94
N ASN A 90 -1.18 13.74 -13.23
CA ASN A 90 -0.64 14.43 -12.06
C ASN A 90 -0.32 13.45 -10.91
N GLU A 91 -1.23 12.53 -10.64
CA GLU A 91 -1.07 11.50 -9.63
C GLU A 91 -0.02 10.47 -10.06
N ALA A 92 0.09 10.18 -11.35
CA ALA A 92 1.15 9.34 -11.88
C ALA A 92 2.54 9.95 -11.64
N VAL A 93 2.73 11.23 -11.99
CA VAL A 93 3.98 11.96 -11.74
C VAL A 93 4.31 11.97 -10.25
N THR A 94 3.32 12.21 -9.39
CA THR A 94 3.50 12.20 -7.94
C THR A 94 4.05 10.86 -7.45
N ALA A 95 3.48 9.74 -7.91
CA ALA A 95 3.91 8.41 -7.50
C ALA A 95 5.28 8.01 -8.10
N TYR A 96 5.56 8.35 -9.37
CA TYR A 96 6.89 8.15 -9.95
C TYR A 96 7.96 8.97 -9.23
N LYS A 97 7.63 10.19 -8.80
CA LYS A 97 8.57 11.03 -8.06
C LYS A 97 8.97 10.40 -6.74
N VAL A 98 8.04 9.72 -6.04
CA VAL A 98 8.38 8.94 -4.84
C VAL A 98 9.42 7.86 -5.14
N VAL A 99 9.32 7.18 -6.30
CA VAL A 99 10.31 6.18 -6.72
C VAL A 99 11.68 6.84 -6.92
N ALA A 100 11.73 7.94 -7.68
CA ALA A 100 12.97 8.65 -7.98
C ALA A 100 13.64 9.24 -6.72
N ASP A 101 12.85 9.83 -5.82
CA ASP A 101 13.36 10.51 -4.62
C ASP A 101 13.83 9.51 -3.56
N LYS A 102 13.08 8.41 -3.34
CA LYS A 102 13.40 7.44 -2.27
C LYS A 102 14.37 6.34 -2.70
N PHE A 103 14.46 6.04 -3.99
CA PHE A 103 15.28 4.94 -4.51
C PHE A 103 16.23 5.38 -5.63
N PRO A 104 16.97 6.50 -5.48
CA PRO A 104 17.62 7.22 -6.60
C PRO A 104 18.67 6.42 -7.39
N THR A 105 19.23 5.35 -6.81
CA THR A 105 20.27 4.53 -7.45
C THR A 105 19.73 3.35 -8.25
N THR A 106 18.42 3.09 -8.22
CA THR A 106 17.83 1.93 -8.87
C THR A 106 17.53 2.18 -10.35
N LYS A 107 17.30 1.11 -11.10
CA LYS A 107 16.88 1.20 -12.50
C LYS A 107 15.49 1.85 -12.60
N GLU A 108 14.64 1.54 -11.64
CA GLU A 108 13.26 2.00 -11.54
C GLU A 108 13.20 3.52 -11.31
N ALA A 109 14.12 4.09 -10.53
CA ALA A 109 14.22 5.54 -10.39
C ALA A 109 14.56 6.24 -11.71
N LYS A 110 15.53 5.70 -12.48
CA LYS A 110 15.86 6.24 -13.81
C LYS A 110 14.67 6.15 -14.76
N GLN A 111 13.97 5.02 -14.73
CA GLN A 111 12.77 4.82 -15.55
C GLN A 111 11.62 5.75 -15.11
N ALA A 112 11.43 5.95 -13.80
CA ALA A 112 10.43 6.86 -13.26
C ALA A 112 10.68 8.30 -13.71
N LEU A 113 11.93 8.77 -13.67
CA LEU A 113 12.30 10.11 -14.17
C LEU A 113 12.00 10.26 -15.67
N PHE A 114 12.31 9.24 -16.47
CA PHE A 114 11.96 9.23 -17.89
C PHE A 114 10.45 9.33 -18.09
N LEU A 115 9.66 8.55 -17.35
CA LEU A 115 8.20 8.55 -17.47
C LEU A 115 7.57 9.87 -16.99
N ILE A 116 8.15 10.52 -15.97
CA ILE A 116 7.72 11.87 -15.56
C ILE A 116 7.94 12.86 -16.70
N ALA A 117 9.12 12.86 -17.33
CA ALA A 117 9.40 13.75 -18.45
C ALA A 117 8.47 13.48 -19.63
N PHE A 118 8.21 12.20 -19.92
CA PHE A 118 7.27 11.78 -20.97
C PHE A 118 5.84 12.28 -20.71
N ILE A 119 5.32 12.11 -19.50
CA ILE A 119 3.99 12.60 -19.13
C ILE A 119 3.88 14.13 -19.31
N TYR A 120 4.93 14.87 -18.96
CA TYR A 120 4.96 16.33 -19.18
C TYR A 120 5.02 16.73 -20.66
N ASP A 121 5.62 15.92 -21.52
CA ASP A 121 5.68 16.16 -22.97
C ASP A 121 4.35 15.85 -23.67
N GLU A 122 3.59 14.87 -23.16
CA GLU A 122 2.26 14.51 -23.68
C GLU A 122 1.13 15.46 -23.25
N SER A 123 1.36 16.31 -22.24
CA SER A 123 0.34 17.21 -21.64
C SER A 123 0.19 18.53 -22.38
#